data_AF-A0A1G1MAN2-F1
#
_entry.id   AF-A0A1G1MAN2-F1
#
_cell.length_a   1.000
_cell.length_b   1.000
_cell.length_c   1.000
_cell.angle_alpha   90.00
_cell.angle_beta   90.00
_cell.angle_gamma   90.00
#
_symmetry.space_group_name_H-M   'P 1'
#
loop_
_entity.id
_entity.type
_entity.pdbx_description
1 polymer ?
#
loop_
_entity_poly.entity_id
_entity_poly.type
_entity_poly.pdbx_seq_one_letter_code
_entity_poly.pdbx_strand_id
1 'polypeptide(L)'
;MRKIETGDPKRTRTGRSVGVLMALIFLVQFSMPLCFGQELAGIPSSVKNPHDLEKWLSGFKSQMQLPDVPQTAQEMLTTRAGDCDDFATLASKALAGLGISSTVLVIKFKDSNIRHAICLWKDENGSYDFFTTKKLVHAGEQNVDGVMKRYYPNSESVSALDIGERSAL
;
A
#
# COMPACT_ATOMS: atom_id res chain seq x y z
N MET A 1 22.57 72.82 26.73
CA MET A 1 23.83 73.34 26.14
C MET A 1 24.62 72.16 25.58
N ARG A 2 25.20 72.38 24.39
CA ARG A 2 26.01 71.53 23.50
C ARG A 2 26.91 70.48 24.17
N LYS A 3 27.03 69.30 23.54
CA LYS A 3 28.22 68.96 22.73
C LYS A 3 27.91 67.86 21.72
N ILE A 4 28.13 68.21 20.46
CA ILE A 4 28.18 67.34 19.29
C ILE A 4 29.62 66.84 19.24
N GLU A 5 29.83 65.52 19.15
CA GLU A 5 31.11 64.95 18.75
C GLU A 5 30.95 64.17 17.45
N THR A 6 31.63 64.71 16.45
CA THR A 6 31.86 64.22 15.10
C THR A 6 32.96 63.16 15.13
N GLY A 7 32.66 61.96 14.61
CA GLY A 7 33.64 60.92 14.31
C GLY A 7 33.59 60.55 12.83
N ASP A 8 34.66 60.88 12.12
CA ASP A 8 34.85 60.83 10.66
C ASP A 8 35.60 59.51 10.25
N PRO A 9 36.03 59.29 8.99
CA PRO A 9 35.50 58.26 8.10
C PRO A 9 36.52 57.14 7.77
N LYS A 10 36.09 55.91 7.48
CA LYS A 10 36.96 54.91 6.82
C LYS A 10 36.28 54.07 5.74
N ARG A 11 36.62 54.47 4.51
CA ARG A 11 36.81 53.76 3.24
C ARG A 11 36.83 52.22 3.20
N THR A 12 36.57 51.79 1.96
CA THR A 12 36.83 50.48 1.30
C THR A 12 35.69 49.46 1.47
N ARG A 13 35.22 48.75 0.44
CA ARG A 13 35.85 48.31 -0.80
C ARG A 13 34.71 47.97 -1.78
N THR A 14 34.73 48.53 -2.99
CA THR A 14 33.88 48.10 -4.11
C THR A 14 34.34 46.71 -4.56
N GLY A 15 33.75 45.68 -3.97
CA GLY A 15 33.92 44.29 -4.37
C GLY A 15 33.00 43.96 -5.53
N ARG A 16 33.58 43.90 -6.74
CA ARG A 16 33.03 43.23 -7.91
C ARG A 16 32.51 41.84 -7.50
N SER A 17 31.22 41.61 -7.60
CA SER A 17 30.67 40.28 -7.82
C SER A 17 29.87 40.37 -9.11
N VAL A 18 30.58 40.18 -10.22
CA VAL A 18 29.99 39.88 -11.52
C VAL A 18 29.02 38.73 -11.28
N GLY A 19 27.73 39.01 -11.49
CA GLY A 19 26.67 38.06 -11.26
C GLY A 19 26.97 36.76 -11.99
N VAL A 20 27.26 35.72 -11.21
CA VAL A 20 27.17 34.34 -11.65
C VAL A 20 25.68 34.03 -11.78
N LEU A 21 25.08 34.60 -12.83
CA LEU A 21 23.77 34.26 -13.35
C LEU A 21 24.00 33.16 -14.39
N MET A 22 24.54 32.03 -13.94
CA MET A 22 24.73 30.84 -14.76
C MET A 22 24.01 29.71 -14.06
N ALA A 23 22.76 29.54 -14.49
CA ALA A 23 22.07 28.28 -14.52
C ALA A 23 22.13 27.49 -13.20
N LEU A 24 21.25 27.88 -12.27
CA LEU A 24 20.43 26.92 -11.54
C LEU A 24 19.72 26.06 -12.60
N ILE A 25 20.47 25.10 -13.14
CA ILE A 25 19.91 23.87 -13.68
C ILE A 25 19.14 23.34 -12.50
N PHE A 26 17.82 23.55 -12.57
CA PHE A 26 16.79 22.79 -11.90
C PHE A 26 17.03 21.32 -12.25
N LEU A 27 18.09 20.73 -11.68
CA LEU A 27 18.16 19.35 -11.27
C LEU A 27 17.22 19.26 -10.07
N VAL A 28 15.93 19.53 -10.34
CA VAL A 28 14.87 18.73 -9.75
C VAL A 28 15.21 17.35 -10.25
N GLN A 29 16.04 16.66 -9.48
CA GLN A 29 16.02 15.23 -9.42
C GLN A 29 14.56 14.91 -9.18
N PHE A 30 13.84 14.69 -10.28
CA PHE A 30 12.71 13.80 -10.33
C PHE A 30 13.27 12.45 -9.90
N SER A 31 13.51 12.30 -8.61
CA SER A 31 13.31 11.06 -7.90
C SER A 31 11.82 10.78 -7.99
N MET A 32 11.35 10.51 -9.22
CA MET A 32 10.24 9.59 -9.36
C MET A 32 10.79 8.33 -8.71
N PRO A 33 10.26 7.89 -7.56
CA PRO A 33 10.43 6.49 -7.25
C PRO A 33 9.92 5.80 -8.50
N LEU A 34 10.80 5.10 -9.20
CA LEU A 34 10.45 4.04 -10.14
C LEU A 34 9.80 2.96 -9.27
N CYS A 35 8.62 3.29 -8.75
CA CYS A 35 7.66 2.39 -8.20
C CYS A 35 7.07 1.73 -9.45
N PHE A 36 7.87 0.86 -10.07
CA PHE A 36 7.36 -0.14 -10.96
C PHE A 36 6.47 -1.03 -10.11
N GLY A 37 5.24 -0.56 -9.85
CA GLY A 37 4.13 -1.45 -9.68
C GLY A 37 4.16 -2.28 -10.95
N GLN A 38 4.65 -3.51 -10.84
CA GLN A 38 4.51 -4.46 -11.92
C GLN A 38 3.02 -4.58 -12.13
N GLU A 39 2.55 -3.94 -13.20
CA GLU A 39 1.19 -4.06 -13.67
C GLU A 39 0.97 -5.56 -13.88
N LEU A 40 0.15 -6.17 -13.02
CA LEU A 40 -0.17 -7.58 -13.14
C LEU A 40 -0.97 -7.75 -14.44
N ALA A 41 -0.26 -8.15 -15.48
CA ALA A 41 -0.82 -8.47 -16.78
C ALA A 41 -1.88 -9.57 -16.60
N GLY A 42 -3.15 -9.18 -16.65
CA GLY A 42 -4.28 -10.09 -16.44
C GLY A 42 -5.40 -9.52 -15.57
N ILE A 43 -5.17 -8.44 -14.83
CA ILE A 43 -6.27 -7.69 -14.21
C ILE A 43 -7.00 -6.91 -15.31
N PRO A 44 -8.32 -7.12 -15.51
CA PRO A 44 -9.05 -6.42 -16.56
C PRO A 44 -9.09 -4.91 -16.29
N SER A 45 -8.93 -4.10 -17.34
CA SER A 45 -9.11 -2.63 -17.27
C SER A 45 -10.52 -2.18 -16.87
N SER A 46 -11.47 -3.12 -16.82
CA SER A 46 -12.81 -2.89 -16.26
C SER A 46 -12.83 -2.81 -14.74
N VAL A 47 -11.80 -3.31 -14.04
CA VAL A 47 -11.63 -3.16 -12.59
C VAL A 47 -11.11 -1.77 -12.29
N LYS A 48 -11.97 -0.86 -11.82
CA LYS A 48 -11.61 0.55 -11.57
C LYS A 48 -11.66 0.94 -10.10
N ASN A 49 -12.29 0.14 -9.26
CA ASN A 49 -12.46 0.36 -7.82
C ASN A 49 -12.59 -0.99 -7.08
N PRO A 50 -12.57 -1.00 -5.74
CA PRO A 50 -12.71 -2.23 -4.96
C PRO A 50 -14.00 -3.02 -5.23
N HIS A 51 -15.11 -2.36 -5.57
CA HIS A 51 -16.36 -3.08 -5.87
C HIS A 51 -16.29 -3.83 -7.21
N ASP A 52 -15.67 -3.23 -8.24
CA ASP A 52 -15.40 -3.92 -9.50
C ASP A 52 -14.46 -5.11 -9.29
N LEU A 53 -13.47 -4.95 -8.39
CA LEU A 53 -12.54 -6.01 -7.99
C LEU A 53 -13.28 -7.18 -7.32
N GLU A 54 -14.20 -6.90 -6.39
CA GLU A 54 -15.07 -7.92 -5.78
C GLU A 54 -15.84 -8.70 -6.84
N LYS A 55 -16.50 -7.99 -7.76
CA LYS A 55 -17.29 -8.58 -8.84
C LYS A 55 -16.43 -9.45 -9.74
N TRP A 56 -15.22 -9.02 -10.08
CA TRP A 56 -14.30 -9.80 -10.90
C TRP A 56 -13.78 -11.04 -10.17
N LEU A 57 -13.38 -10.92 -8.89
CA LEU A 57 -12.96 -12.04 -8.04
C LEU A 57 -14.09 -13.05 -7.78
N SER A 58 -15.35 -12.63 -7.84
CA SER A 58 -16.50 -13.54 -7.68
C SER A 58 -16.54 -14.67 -8.71
N GLY A 59 -15.89 -14.48 -9.87
CA GLY A 59 -15.72 -15.48 -10.92
C GLY A 59 -14.53 -16.42 -10.74
N PHE A 60 -13.83 -16.35 -9.60
CA PHE A 60 -12.74 -17.27 -9.23
C PHE A 60 -13.29 -18.34 -8.27
N LYS A 61 -12.68 -19.53 -8.29
CA LYS A 61 -13.05 -20.63 -7.40
C LYS A 61 -12.27 -20.53 -6.08
N SER A 62 -12.96 -20.60 -4.96
CA SER A 62 -12.31 -20.82 -3.67
C SER A 62 -12.08 -22.31 -3.49
N GLN A 63 -10.83 -22.70 -3.30
CA GLN A 63 -10.42 -24.08 -3.10
C GLN A 63 -9.32 -24.13 -2.04
N MET A 64 -9.45 -25.05 -1.09
CA MET A 64 -8.38 -25.36 -0.16
C MET A 64 -7.61 -26.56 -0.71
N GLN A 65 -6.31 -26.41 -0.93
CA GLN A 65 -5.45 -27.51 -1.37
C GLN A 65 -4.71 -28.13 -0.17
N LEU A 66 -4.51 -29.45 -0.20
CA LEU A 66 -3.73 -30.18 0.80
C LEU A 66 -2.72 -31.10 0.06
N PRO A 67 -1.40 -30.91 0.24
CA PRO A 67 -0.77 -29.84 1.03
C PRO A 67 -1.06 -28.45 0.47
N ASP A 68 -1.05 -27.45 1.35
CA ASP A 68 -1.25 -26.05 0.98
C ASP A 68 0.01 -25.55 0.25
N VAL A 69 -0.15 -25.14 -1.00
CA VAL A 69 0.90 -24.61 -1.85
C VAL A 69 0.52 -23.18 -2.21
N PRO A 70 1.17 -22.17 -1.59
CA PRO A 70 0.86 -20.77 -1.87
C PRO A 70 1.07 -20.46 -3.36
N GLN A 71 0.10 -19.80 -3.97
CA GLN A 71 0.21 -19.29 -5.34
C GLN A 71 0.63 -17.83 -5.35
N THR A 72 1.39 -17.46 -6.37
CA THR A 72 1.59 -16.07 -6.76
C THR A 72 0.29 -15.49 -7.34
N ALA A 73 0.19 -14.16 -7.35
CA ALA A 73 -0.94 -13.49 -7.99
C ALA A 73 -1.07 -13.86 -9.50
N GLN A 74 0.05 -14.08 -10.20
CA GLN A 74 0.05 -14.46 -11.62
C GLN A 74 -0.43 -15.90 -11.84
N GLU A 75 -0.05 -16.83 -10.97
CA GLU A 75 -0.56 -18.19 -10.99
C GLU A 75 -2.06 -18.21 -10.72
N MET A 76 -2.52 -17.48 -9.71
CA MET A 76 -3.96 -17.39 -9.41
C MET A 76 -4.76 -16.78 -10.56
N LEU A 77 -4.21 -15.77 -11.26
CA LEU A 77 -4.82 -15.22 -12.49
C LEU A 77 -5.02 -16.29 -13.57
N THR A 78 -4.07 -17.23 -13.67
CA THR A 78 -4.07 -18.31 -14.66
C THR A 78 -5.03 -19.43 -14.26
N THR A 79 -4.94 -19.92 -13.02
CA THR A 79 -5.76 -21.04 -12.51
C THR A 79 -7.20 -20.61 -12.22
N ARG A 80 -7.43 -19.32 -11.99
CA ARG A 80 -8.69 -18.74 -11.51
C ARG A 80 -9.21 -19.43 -10.24
N ALA A 81 -8.32 -19.95 -9.41
CA ALA A 81 -8.68 -20.67 -8.21
C ALA A 81 -7.60 -20.59 -7.15
N GLY A 82 -7.99 -20.42 -5.88
CA GLY A 82 -7.04 -20.33 -4.77
C GLY A 82 -7.73 -20.35 -3.41
N ASP A 83 -6.93 -20.28 -2.36
CA ASP A 83 -7.37 -20.27 -0.97
C ASP A 83 -7.39 -18.84 -0.38
N CYS A 84 -7.57 -18.67 0.93
CA CYS A 84 -7.63 -17.33 1.53
C CYS A 84 -6.34 -16.52 1.33
N ASP A 85 -5.18 -17.15 1.36
CA ASP A 85 -3.88 -16.49 1.18
C ASP A 85 -3.71 -15.99 -0.25
N ASP A 86 -4.07 -16.83 -1.23
CA ASP A 86 -4.01 -16.50 -2.65
C ASP A 86 -4.92 -15.31 -2.99
N PHE A 87 -6.17 -15.35 -2.52
CA PHE A 87 -7.15 -14.28 -2.73
C PHE A 87 -6.68 -12.96 -2.11
N ALA A 88 -6.19 -12.98 -0.87
CA ALA A 88 -5.69 -11.78 -0.21
C ALA A 88 -4.48 -11.18 -0.94
N THR A 89 -3.58 -12.04 -1.44
CA THR A 89 -2.40 -11.63 -2.22
C THR A 89 -2.79 -11.00 -3.55
N LEU A 90 -3.67 -11.65 -4.33
CA LEU A 90 -4.15 -11.10 -5.60
C LEU A 90 -4.90 -9.78 -5.41
N ALA A 91 -5.78 -9.70 -4.39
CA ALA A 91 -6.50 -8.48 -4.07
C ALA A 91 -5.56 -7.32 -3.71
N SER A 92 -4.52 -7.57 -2.90
CA SER A 92 -3.56 -6.55 -2.51
C SER A 92 -2.80 -5.97 -3.71
N LYS A 93 -2.37 -6.84 -4.63
CA LYS A 93 -1.71 -6.41 -5.86
C LYS A 93 -2.65 -5.67 -6.80
N ALA A 94 -3.91 -6.11 -6.90
CA ALA A 94 -4.92 -5.41 -7.69
C ALA A 94 -5.21 -4.01 -7.15
N LEU A 95 -5.34 -3.87 -5.82
CA LEU A 95 -5.49 -2.58 -5.16
C LEU A 95 -4.27 -1.68 -5.39
N ALA A 96 -3.05 -2.23 -5.38
CA ALA A 96 -1.86 -1.46 -5.71
C ALA A 96 -1.90 -0.90 -7.15
N GLY A 97 -2.41 -1.66 -8.11
CA GLY A 97 -2.66 -1.19 -9.48
C GLY A 97 -3.71 -0.07 -9.58
N LEU A 98 -4.61 0.02 -8.60
CA LEU A 98 -5.57 1.12 -8.44
C LEU A 98 -5.00 2.30 -7.63
N GLY A 99 -3.73 2.25 -7.22
CA GLY A 99 -3.11 3.25 -6.35
C GLY A 99 -3.55 3.18 -4.88
N ILE A 100 -4.19 2.09 -4.46
CA ILE A 100 -4.67 1.87 -3.09
C ILE A 100 -3.63 1.07 -2.30
N SER A 101 -3.07 1.69 -1.26
CA SER A 101 -2.17 0.99 -0.33
C SER A 101 -2.96 0.01 0.52
N SER A 102 -2.51 -1.25 0.56
CA SER A 102 -3.17 -2.33 1.30
C SER A 102 -2.14 -3.18 2.06
N THR A 103 -2.61 -3.97 3.00
CA THR A 103 -1.82 -4.90 3.81
C THR A 103 -2.53 -6.24 3.87
N VAL A 104 -1.82 -7.33 3.63
CA VAL A 104 -2.35 -8.68 3.87
C VAL A 104 -2.13 -9.03 5.33
N LEU A 105 -3.20 -9.36 6.05
CA LEU A 105 -3.16 -9.83 7.42
C LEU A 105 -3.46 -11.32 7.46
N VAL A 106 -2.61 -12.07 8.15
CA VAL A 106 -2.83 -13.47 8.50
C VAL A 106 -3.34 -13.54 9.93
N ILE A 107 -4.49 -14.18 10.09
CA ILE A 107 -5.24 -14.30 11.34
C ILE A 107 -5.17 -15.76 11.78
N LYS A 108 -4.65 -16.01 12.98
CA LYS A 108 -4.66 -17.33 13.62
C LYS A 108 -5.77 -17.36 14.67
N PHE A 109 -6.57 -18.43 14.71
CA PHE A 109 -7.66 -18.57 15.68
C PHE A 109 -7.24 -19.43 16.89
N LYS A 110 -7.73 -19.09 18.09
CA LYS A 110 -7.31 -19.74 19.36
C LYS A 110 -7.58 -21.24 19.41
N ASP A 111 -8.76 -21.65 18.95
CA ASP A 111 -9.27 -23.01 19.15
C ASP A 111 -9.18 -23.88 17.89
N SER A 112 -8.48 -23.41 16.86
CA SER A 112 -8.33 -24.14 15.61
C SER A 112 -6.95 -23.91 15.02
N ASN A 113 -6.33 -24.94 14.46
CA ASN A 113 -5.12 -24.78 13.64
C ASN A 113 -5.43 -24.20 12.24
N ILE A 114 -6.50 -23.40 12.14
CA ILE A 114 -6.93 -22.73 10.92
C ILE A 114 -6.32 -21.33 10.93
N ARG A 115 -5.76 -20.97 9.78
CA ARG A 115 -5.33 -19.61 9.47
C ARG A 115 -6.26 -19.04 8.43
N HIS A 116 -6.44 -17.73 8.45
CA HIS A 116 -7.23 -17.01 7.47
C HIS A 116 -6.49 -15.73 7.07
N ALA A 117 -6.40 -15.46 5.77
CA ALA A 117 -5.82 -14.23 5.28
C ALA A 117 -6.88 -13.28 4.73
N ILE A 118 -6.67 -11.99 4.99
CA ILE A 118 -7.46 -10.89 4.46
C ILE A 118 -6.57 -9.83 3.83
N CYS A 119 -7.10 -9.08 2.88
CA CYS A 119 -6.46 -7.88 2.36
C CYS A 119 -7.17 -6.66 2.92
N LEU A 120 -6.48 -5.87 3.75
CA LEU A 120 -7.02 -4.73 4.49
C LEU A 120 -6.46 -3.41 3.92
N TRP A 121 -7.28 -2.38 3.77
CA TRP A 121 -6.84 -1.02 3.40
C TRP A 121 -7.70 0.02 4.10
N LYS A 122 -7.26 1.28 4.07
CA LYS A 122 -8.06 2.43 4.52
C LYS A 122 -8.75 3.10 3.33
N ASP A 123 -10.04 3.38 3.48
CA ASP A 123 -10.81 4.21 2.55
C ASP A 123 -10.43 5.70 2.67
N GLU A 124 -11.05 6.53 1.83
CA GLU A 124 -10.82 7.99 1.81
C GLU A 124 -11.24 8.70 3.11
N ASN A 125 -12.11 8.07 3.92
CA ASN A 125 -12.58 8.58 5.22
C ASN A 125 -11.70 8.10 6.38
N GLY A 126 -10.63 7.35 6.10
CA GLY A 126 -9.75 6.75 7.11
C GLY A 126 -10.35 5.54 7.82
N SER A 127 -11.49 5.03 7.37
CA SER A 127 -12.11 3.79 7.84
C SER A 127 -11.49 2.59 7.13
N TYR A 128 -11.42 1.46 7.81
CA TYR A 128 -10.89 0.23 7.24
C TYR A 128 -11.95 -0.53 6.47
N ASP A 129 -11.54 -1.02 5.31
CA ASP A 129 -12.25 -1.99 4.48
C ASP A 129 -11.33 -3.18 4.21
N PHE A 130 -11.91 -4.36 3.98
CA PHE A 130 -11.11 -5.53 3.66
C PHE A 130 -11.78 -6.51 2.71
N PHE A 131 -10.96 -7.27 2.00
CA PHE A 131 -11.36 -8.48 1.31
C PHE A 131 -11.13 -9.70 2.20
N THR A 132 -12.15 -10.53 2.30
CA THR A 132 -12.05 -11.90 2.82
C THR A 132 -12.41 -12.86 1.71
N THR A 133 -11.42 -13.56 1.18
CA THR A 133 -11.56 -14.36 -0.05
C THR A 133 -12.07 -13.49 -1.20
N LYS A 134 -13.32 -13.67 -1.64
CA LYS A 134 -13.95 -12.96 -2.76
C LYS A 134 -14.92 -11.85 -2.35
N LYS A 135 -15.09 -11.61 -1.04
CA LYS A 135 -16.10 -10.70 -0.50
C LYS A 135 -15.45 -9.41 0.01
N LEU A 136 -16.00 -8.28 -0.40
CA LEU A 136 -15.69 -6.96 0.13
C LEU A 136 -16.48 -6.74 1.44
N VAL A 137 -15.80 -6.24 2.46
CA VAL A 137 -16.39 -5.88 3.74
C VAL A 137 -16.01 -4.45 4.09
N HIS A 138 -17.02 -3.60 4.27
CA HIS A 138 -16.84 -2.27 4.84
C HIS A 138 -16.89 -2.34 6.36
N ALA A 139 -15.74 -2.20 7.04
CA ALA A 139 -15.69 -2.39 8.48
C ALA A 139 -16.22 -1.15 9.23
N GLY A 140 -15.95 0.05 8.70
CA GLY A 140 -16.30 1.32 9.35
C GLY A 140 -15.49 1.61 10.62
N GLU A 141 -14.40 0.87 10.85
CA GLU A 141 -13.51 1.02 12.00
C GLU A 141 -12.29 1.85 11.61
N GLN A 142 -11.81 2.75 12.48
CA GLN A 142 -10.65 3.60 12.16
C GLN A 142 -9.28 2.99 12.54
N ASN A 143 -9.29 1.84 13.23
CA ASN A 143 -8.08 1.13 13.66
C ASN A 143 -8.23 -0.38 13.44
N VAL A 144 -7.10 -1.07 13.23
CA VAL A 144 -7.05 -2.51 12.96
C VAL A 144 -7.64 -3.32 14.13
N ASP A 145 -7.37 -2.91 15.37
CA ASP A 145 -7.90 -3.58 16.57
C ASP A 145 -9.43 -3.63 16.59
N GLY A 146 -10.09 -2.55 16.16
CA GLY A 146 -11.55 -2.47 16.01
C GLY A 146 -12.07 -3.48 14.99
N VAL A 147 -11.40 -3.56 13.82
CA VAL A 147 -11.71 -4.56 12.79
C VAL A 147 -11.55 -5.97 13.35
N MET A 148 -10.44 -6.25 14.03
CA MET A 148 -10.15 -7.59 14.58
C MET A 148 -11.16 -7.97 15.66
N LYS A 149 -11.47 -7.07 16.61
CA LYS A 149 -12.47 -7.33 17.67
C LYS A 149 -13.86 -7.58 17.10
N ARG A 150 -14.26 -6.85 16.06
CA ARG A 150 -15.60 -6.93 15.48
C ARG A 150 -15.82 -8.14 14.59
N TYR A 151 -14.85 -8.45 13.72
CA TYR A 151 -15.00 -9.48 12.68
C TYR A 151 -14.26 -10.78 13.01
N TYR A 152 -13.23 -10.74 13.85
CA TYR A 152 -12.40 -11.88 14.23
C TYR A 152 -12.17 -11.96 15.75
N PRO A 153 -13.22 -11.92 16.60
CA PRO A 153 -13.09 -11.84 18.07
C PRO A 153 -12.35 -13.02 18.70
N ASN A 154 -12.31 -14.16 18.02
CA ASN A 154 -11.66 -15.39 18.48
C ASN A 154 -10.23 -15.56 17.94
N SER A 155 -9.66 -14.52 17.34
CA SER A 155 -8.27 -14.51 16.92
C SER A 155 -7.33 -14.62 18.13
N GLU A 156 -6.28 -15.42 17.97
CA GLU A 156 -5.17 -15.57 18.91
C GLU A 156 -4.08 -14.54 18.59
N SER A 157 -3.74 -14.44 17.31
CA SER A 157 -2.71 -13.53 16.80
C SER A 157 -3.04 -13.06 15.40
N VAL A 158 -2.49 -11.90 15.07
CA VAL A 158 -2.59 -11.26 13.75
C VAL A 158 -1.20 -10.80 13.36
N SER A 159 -0.78 -11.15 12.15
CA SER A 159 0.51 -10.75 11.59
C SER A 159 0.34 -10.21 10.18
N ALA A 160 1.07 -9.16 9.84
CA ALA A 160 1.16 -8.71 8.45
C ALA A 160 2.03 -9.70 7.64
N LEU A 161 1.57 -10.07 6.46
CA LEU A 161 2.34 -10.86 5.50
C LEU A 161 3.17 -9.91 4.62
N ASP A 162 4.48 -10.13 4.56
CA ASP A 162 5.33 -9.44 3.59
C ASP A 162 5.13 -10.07 2.20
N ILE A 163 4.41 -9.37 1.33
CA ILE A 163 4.11 -9.83 -0.03
C ILE A 163 5.35 -9.71 -0.94
N GLY A 164 6.36 -8.91 -0.55
CA GLY A 164 7.60 -8.75 -1.28
C GLY A 164 8.37 -10.07 -1.41
N GLU A 165 8.35 -10.90 -0.37
CA GLU A 165 9.08 -12.19 -0.34
C GLU A 165 8.44 -13.25 -1.26
N ARG A 166 7.12 -13.24 -1.43
CA ARG A 166 6.41 -14.22 -2.29
C ARG A 166 6.51 -13.94 -3.79
N SER A 167 7.03 -12.78 -4.20
CA SER A 167 7.13 -12.39 -5.61
C SER A 167 8.45 -12.84 -6.27
N ALA A 168 9.39 -13.41 -5.50
CA ALA A 168 10.76 -13.70 -5.92
C ALA A 168 11.14 -15.20 -5.89
N LEU A 169 10.18 -16.09 -5.60
CA LEU A 169 10.32 -17.54 -5.68
C LEU A 169 9.59 -18.06 -6.93
#